data_AF-A0A953RA24-F1
#
_entry.id   AF-A0A953RA24-F1
#
_cell.length_a   1.000
_cell.length_b   1.000
_cell.length_c   1.000
_cell.angle_alpha   90.00
_cell.angle_beta   90.00
_cell.angle_gamma   90.00
#
_symmetry.space_group_name_H-M   'P 1'
#
loop_
_entity.id
_entity.type
_entity.pdbx_description
1 polymer ?
#
loop_
_entity_poly.entity_id
_entity_poly.type
_entity_poly.pdbx_seq_one_letter_code
_entity_poly.pdbx_strand_id
1 'polypeptide(L)'
;MVNPASGPFLFDTSGESWLARADDRDVRAWLREYLSHHLVHVSAITVTERIRGYALLWRRAQGDRRERIEAARIAYLRQLGRVLPLDGAVSLVAGEIMALLPHPPTPPRRAHHLAESRQERLVRWRFDGMIAATAIVAGIPLVHNNAEDFESVRSAIERSPERFPRLGPLELIRTSRLA
;
A
#
# COMPACT_ATOMS: atom_id res chain seq x y z
N MET A 1 -12.05 -14.59 7.69
CA MET A 1 -12.33 -13.22 8.14
C MET A 1 -11.35 -12.78 9.23
N VAL A 2 -10.60 -11.71 9.00
CA VAL A 2 -9.77 -11.05 10.04
C VAL A 2 -10.69 -10.34 11.04
N ASN A 3 -10.37 -10.32 12.33
CA ASN A 3 -11.15 -9.57 13.31
C ASN A 3 -10.94 -8.04 13.10
N PRO A 4 -11.99 -7.23 12.84
CA PRO A 4 -11.85 -5.78 12.69
C PRO A 4 -11.24 -5.09 13.92
N ALA A 5 -11.41 -5.66 15.12
CA ALA A 5 -10.87 -5.09 16.35
C ALA A 5 -9.37 -5.36 16.54
N SER A 6 -8.74 -6.28 15.78
CA SER A 6 -7.34 -6.67 15.97
C SER A 6 -6.32 -5.74 15.30
N GLY A 7 -6.75 -4.55 14.87
CA GLY A 7 -5.87 -3.51 14.34
C GLY A 7 -4.96 -2.87 15.41
N PRO A 8 -4.23 -1.80 15.06
CA PRO A 8 -4.28 -1.07 13.79
C PRO A 8 -3.69 -1.86 12.62
N PHE A 9 -3.98 -1.45 11.38
CA PHE A 9 -3.44 -2.04 10.15
C PHE A 9 -2.91 -0.95 9.23
N LEU A 10 -1.81 -1.22 8.52
CA LEU A 10 -1.29 -0.36 7.47
C LEU A 10 -1.95 -0.75 6.14
N PHE A 11 -2.62 0.16 5.46
CA PHE A 11 -3.22 -0.10 4.15
C PHE A 11 -2.26 0.34 3.04
N ASP A 12 -1.87 -0.62 2.18
CA ASP A 12 -1.15 -0.32 0.95
C ASP A 12 -2.09 0.34 -0.09
N THR A 13 -1.52 1.07 -1.04
CA THR A 13 -2.22 1.67 -2.19
C THR A 13 -3.12 0.68 -2.96
N SER A 14 -2.69 -0.56 -3.16
CA SER A 14 -3.47 -1.60 -3.82
C SER A 14 -4.63 -2.08 -2.93
N GLY A 15 -4.41 -2.14 -1.61
CA GLY A 15 -5.45 -2.40 -0.61
C GLY A 15 -6.53 -1.30 -0.60
N GLU A 16 -6.14 -0.03 -0.49
CA GLU A 16 -7.05 1.12 -0.56
C GLU A 16 -7.84 1.12 -1.87
N SER A 17 -7.15 0.89 -3.00
CA SER A 17 -7.77 0.90 -4.33
C SER A 17 -8.76 -0.24 -4.53
N TRP A 18 -8.53 -1.39 -3.88
CA TRP A 18 -9.45 -2.51 -3.90
C TRP A 18 -10.68 -2.22 -3.03
N LEU A 19 -10.48 -1.74 -1.80
CA LEU A 19 -11.57 -1.39 -0.87
C LEU A 19 -12.48 -0.30 -1.44
N ALA A 20 -11.90 0.70 -2.12
CA ALA A 20 -12.67 1.77 -2.77
C ALA A 20 -13.59 1.26 -3.91
N ARG A 21 -13.32 0.06 -4.46
CA ARG A 21 -14.12 -0.59 -5.51
C ARG A 21 -14.94 -1.77 -5.01
N ALA A 22 -14.79 -2.13 -3.73
CA ALA A 22 -15.48 -3.29 -3.18
C ALA A 22 -16.98 -2.99 -3.03
N ASP A 23 -17.80 -3.80 -3.70
CA ASP A 23 -19.26 -3.79 -3.57
C ASP A 23 -19.78 -4.89 -2.63
N ASP A 24 -18.90 -5.79 -2.20
CA ASP A 24 -19.21 -6.87 -1.27
C ASP A 24 -19.72 -6.31 0.07
N ARG A 25 -20.88 -6.82 0.51
CA ARG A 25 -21.57 -6.36 1.72
C ARG A 25 -20.76 -6.65 2.98
N ASP A 26 -20.09 -7.79 3.04
CA ASP A 26 -19.36 -8.25 4.22
C ASP A 26 -18.06 -7.47 4.36
N VAL A 27 -17.36 -7.20 3.26
CA VAL A 27 -16.19 -6.31 3.23
C VAL A 27 -16.56 -4.90 3.72
N ARG A 28 -17.71 -4.36 3.29
CA ARG A 28 -18.18 -3.04 3.73
C ARG A 28 -18.58 -3.05 5.21
N ALA A 29 -19.18 -4.14 5.70
CA ALA A 29 -19.51 -4.30 7.12
C ALA A 29 -18.23 -4.35 7.96
N TRP A 30 -17.26 -5.16 7.54
CA TRP A 30 -15.94 -5.27 8.15
C TRP A 30 -15.25 -3.91 8.24
N LEU A 31 -15.22 -3.14 7.13
CA LEU A 31 -14.58 -1.83 7.12
C LEU A 31 -15.27 -0.84 8.05
N ARG A 32 -16.61 -0.84 8.12
CA ARG A 32 -17.35 0.00 9.08
C ARG A 32 -17.03 -0.37 10.53
N GLU A 33 -16.96 -1.66 10.83
CA GLU A 33 -16.63 -2.12 12.18
C GLU A 33 -15.18 -1.76 12.54
N TYR A 34 -14.23 -2.00 11.63
CA TYR A 34 -12.83 -1.60 11.78
C TYR A 34 -12.70 -0.11 12.10
N LEU A 35 -13.38 0.74 11.32
CA LEU A 35 -13.36 2.20 11.51
C LEU A 35 -14.05 2.67 12.78
N SER A 36 -14.84 1.81 13.45
CA SER A 36 -15.39 2.12 14.78
C SER A 36 -14.36 1.92 15.90
N HIS A 37 -13.30 1.15 15.64
CA HIS A 37 -12.22 0.87 16.60
C HIS A 37 -10.91 1.59 16.28
N HIS A 38 -10.61 1.81 14.99
CA HIS A 38 -9.28 2.17 14.52
C HIS A 38 -9.32 3.27 13.46
N LEU A 39 -8.28 4.09 13.44
CA LEU A 39 -8.00 4.97 12.29
C LEU A 39 -7.36 4.18 11.16
N VAL A 40 -7.63 4.55 9.91
CA VAL A 40 -6.86 4.05 8.77
C VAL A 40 -5.41 4.51 8.91
N HIS A 41 -4.47 3.57 8.91
CA HIS A 41 -3.05 3.91 8.82
C HIS A 41 -2.56 3.70 7.39
N VAL A 42 -1.79 4.66 6.87
CA VAL A 42 -1.14 4.56 5.56
C VAL A 42 0.31 5.03 5.66
N SER A 43 1.17 4.56 4.76
CA SER A 43 2.51 5.14 4.61
C SER A 43 2.42 6.47 3.87
N ALA A 44 3.35 7.40 4.15
CA ALA A 44 3.54 8.59 3.33
C ALA A 44 3.78 8.25 1.83
N ILE A 45 4.31 7.05 1.56
CA ILE A 45 4.49 6.54 0.19
C ILE A 45 3.15 6.22 -0.47
N THR A 46 2.22 5.60 0.25
CA THR A 46 0.84 5.38 -0.23
C THR A 46 0.16 6.70 -0.58
N VAL A 47 0.29 7.71 0.29
CA VAL A 47 -0.22 9.07 0.01
C VAL A 47 0.43 9.63 -1.26
N THR A 48 1.75 9.48 -1.41
CA THR A 48 2.48 9.92 -2.61
C THR A 48 1.96 9.26 -3.88
N GLU A 49 1.70 7.95 -3.86
CA GLU A 49 1.13 7.22 -5.00
C GLU A 49 -0.28 7.72 -5.36
N ARG A 50 -1.14 7.92 -4.36
CA ARG A 50 -2.50 8.41 -4.55
C ARG A 50 -2.50 9.83 -5.11
N ILE A 51 -1.71 10.74 -4.55
CA ILE A 51 -1.58 12.12 -5.05
C ILE A 51 -0.99 12.16 -6.46
N ARG A 52 0.02 11.34 -6.76
CA ARG A 52 0.55 11.18 -8.12
C ARG A 52 -0.54 10.71 -9.09
N GLY A 53 -1.37 9.75 -8.68
CA GLY A 53 -2.51 9.27 -9.45
C GLY A 53 -3.51 10.38 -9.79
N TYR A 54 -3.94 11.17 -8.80
CA TYR A 54 -4.81 12.33 -9.03
C TYR A 54 -4.16 13.36 -9.96
N ALA A 55 -2.87 13.67 -9.76
CA ALA A 55 -2.15 14.63 -10.61
C ALA A 55 -2.05 14.19 -12.07
N LEU A 56 -1.79 12.90 -12.33
CA LEU A 56 -1.75 12.34 -13.67
C LEU A 56 -3.12 12.40 -14.36
N LEU A 57 -4.20 12.07 -13.64
CA LEU A 57 -5.56 12.17 -14.15
C LEU A 57 -5.93 13.62 -14.45
N TRP A 58 -5.60 14.54 -13.55
CA TRP A 58 -5.89 15.97 -13.69
C TRP A 58 -5.20 16.56 -14.93
N ARG A 59 -3.92 16.24 -15.15
CA ARG A 59 -3.14 16.70 -16.32
C ARG A 59 -3.76 16.28 -17.66
N ARG A 60 -4.44 15.13 -17.70
CA ARG A 60 -5.10 14.59 -18.91
C ARG A 60 -6.55 15.02 -19.06
N ALA A 61 -7.16 15.56 -18.01
CA ALA A 61 -8.56 15.98 -18.00
C ALA A 61 -8.73 17.42 -18.53
N GLN A 62 -9.96 17.75 -18.92
CA GLN A 62 -10.41 19.09 -19.35
C GLN A 62 -11.79 19.38 -18.74
N GLY A 63 -12.14 20.67 -18.61
CA GLY A 63 -13.44 21.13 -18.08
C GLY A 63 -13.82 20.50 -16.73
N ASP A 64 -15.11 20.21 -16.55
CA ASP A 64 -15.72 19.66 -15.32
C ASP A 64 -15.06 18.37 -14.81
N ARG A 65 -14.34 17.65 -15.67
CA ARG A 65 -13.59 16.46 -15.24
C ARG A 65 -12.42 16.83 -14.32
N ARG A 66 -11.77 17.99 -14.53
CA ARG A 66 -10.69 18.47 -13.64
C ARG A 66 -11.21 18.78 -12.25
N GLU A 67 -12.35 19.46 -12.16
CA GLU A 67 -12.98 19.81 -10.89
C GLU A 67 -13.37 18.57 -10.09
N ARG A 68 -13.94 17.55 -10.75
CA ARG A 68 -14.26 16.27 -10.11
C ARG A 68 -13.01 15.54 -9.58
N ILE A 69 -11.90 15.57 -10.32
CA ILE A 69 -10.64 14.97 -9.88
C ILE A 69 -10.08 15.71 -8.66
N GLU A 70 -10.13 17.04 -8.64
CA GLU A 70 -9.66 17.83 -7.51
C GLU A 70 -10.54 17.64 -6.27
N ALA A 71 -11.87 17.60 -6.45
CA ALA A 71 -12.80 17.27 -5.37
C ALA A 71 -12.50 15.88 -4.78
N ALA A 72 -12.23 14.88 -5.62
CA ALA A 72 -11.85 13.54 -5.17
C ALA A 72 -10.49 13.52 -4.44
N ARG A 73 -9.51 14.31 -4.89
CA ARG A 73 -8.21 14.48 -4.22
C ARG A 73 -8.39 15.10 -2.83
N ILE A 74 -9.17 16.16 -2.71
CA ILE A 74 -9.47 16.83 -1.44
C ILE A 74 -10.22 15.88 -0.50
N ALA A 75 -11.21 15.14 -1.01
CA ALA A 75 -11.94 14.15 -0.22
C ALA A 75 -11.03 13.06 0.33
N TYR A 76 -10.12 12.52 -0.49
CA TYR A 76 -9.11 11.55 -0.04
C TYR A 76 -8.24 12.12 1.08
N LEU A 77 -7.68 13.32 0.91
CA LEU A 77 -6.82 13.95 1.92
C LEU A 77 -7.56 14.22 3.25
N ARG A 78 -8.85 14.57 3.19
CA ARG A 78 -9.69 14.77 4.39
C ARG A 78 -10.03 13.47 5.12
N GLN A 79 -10.00 12.34 4.43
CA GLN A 79 -10.31 11.02 4.96
C GLN A 79 -9.09 10.27 5.49
N LEU A 80 -7.88 10.80 5.27
CA LEU A 80 -6.66 10.19 5.80
C LEU A 80 -6.72 10.16 7.33
N GLY A 81 -6.51 8.97 7.89
CA GLY A 81 -6.29 8.78 9.31
C GLY A 81 -4.85 9.11 9.69
N ARG A 82 -4.07 8.11 10.09
CA ARG A 82 -2.67 8.29 10.48
C ARG A 82 -1.73 8.01 9.31
N VAL A 83 -0.94 9.01 8.93
CA VAL A 83 0.12 8.86 7.93
C VAL A 83 1.45 8.59 8.63
N LEU A 84 2.04 7.42 8.38
CA LEU A 84 3.36 7.06 8.92
C LEU A 84 4.48 7.61 8.03
N PRO A 85 5.49 8.29 8.60
CA PRO A 85 6.56 8.92 7.82
C PRO A 85 7.55 7.91 7.26
N LEU A 86 8.30 8.32 6.23
CA LEU A 86 9.53 7.65 5.82
C LEU A 86 10.69 8.29 6.61
N ASP A 87 11.05 7.68 7.74
CA ASP A 87 12.16 8.13 8.58
C ASP A 87 13.45 7.32 8.35
N GLY A 88 14.47 7.52 9.19
CA GLY A 88 15.74 6.81 9.08
C GLY A 88 15.63 5.29 9.25
N ALA A 89 14.78 4.81 10.16
CA ALA A 89 14.59 3.39 10.40
C ALA A 89 13.89 2.73 9.21
N VAL A 90 12.83 3.37 8.71
CA VAL A 90 12.13 2.88 7.51
C VAL A 90 13.05 2.93 6.28
N SER A 91 13.82 4.00 6.11
CA SER A 91 14.74 4.15 4.97
C SER A 91 15.83 3.08 4.95
N LEU A 92 16.39 2.74 6.13
CA LEU A 92 17.38 1.67 6.26
C LEU A 92 16.78 0.33 5.80
N VAL A 93 15.63 -0.05 6.36
CA VAL A 93 14.97 -1.33 6.04
C VAL A 93 14.55 -1.37 4.56
N ALA A 94 14.02 -0.27 4.03
CA ALA A 94 13.65 -0.18 2.62
C ALA A 94 14.88 -0.36 1.71
N GLY A 95 16.02 0.25 2.06
CA GLY A 95 17.29 0.08 1.33
C GLY A 95 17.76 -1.38 1.27
N GLU A 96 17.70 -2.09 2.40
CA GLU A 96 18.04 -3.52 2.48
C GLU A 96 17.10 -4.37 1.61
N ILE A 97 15.78 -4.15 1.69
CA ILE A 97 14.79 -4.83 0.83
C ILE A 97 15.13 -4.58 -0.64
N MET A 98 15.44 -3.34 -1.00
CA MET A 98 15.76 -2.96 -2.37
C MET A 98 17.06 -3.57 -2.90
N ALA A 99 18.03 -3.83 -2.02
CA ALA A 99 19.28 -4.50 -2.34
C ALA A 99 19.10 -6.01 -2.51
N LEU A 100 18.34 -6.66 -1.61
CA LEU A 100 18.03 -8.09 -1.68
C LEU A 100 17.13 -8.42 -2.87
N LEU A 101 16.22 -7.51 -3.22
CA LEU A 101 15.26 -7.66 -4.30
C LEU A 101 15.40 -6.47 -5.28
N PRO A 102 16.42 -6.48 -6.15
CA PRO A 102 16.72 -5.37 -7.05
C PRO A 102 15.69 -5.18 -8.16
N HIS A 103 14.85 -6.18 -8.40
CA HIS A 103 13.89 -6.20 -9.48
C HIS A 103 12.48 -6.54 -8.99
N PRO A 104 11.43 -5.98 -9.62
CA PRO A 104 10.04 -6.33 -9.35
C PRO A 104 9.80 -7.84 -9.54
N PRO A 105 9.28 -8.55 -8.53
CA PRO A 105 8.88 -9.95 -8.66
C PRO A 105 7.77 -10.14 -9.71
N THR A 106 6.68 -9.38 -9.59
CA THR A 106 5.51 -9.50 -10.47
C THR A 106 5.76 -8.98 -11.88
N PRO A 107 5.19 -9.60 -12.94
CA PRO A 107 5.29 -9.11 -14.32
C PRO A 107 4.64 -7.72 -14.52
N PRO A 108 4.92 -7.04 -15.64
CA PRO A 108 4.32 -5.74 -15.95
C PRO A 108 2.79 -5.81 -15.95
N ARG A 109 2.14 -4.82 -15.33
CA ARG A 109 0.67 -4.70 -15.39
C ARG A 109 0.24 -4.38 -16.82
N ARG A 110 -0.93 -4.90 -17.23
CA ARG A 110 -1.57 -4.55 -18.51
C ARG A 110 -2.77 -3.64 -18.25
N ALA A 111 -2.79 -2.47 -18.87
CA ALA A 111 -3.95 -1.58 -18.85
C ALA A 111 -4.25 -1.14 -20.29
N HIS A 112 -5.50 -1.31 -20.73
CA HIS A 112 -5.94 -0.93 -22.09
C HIS A 112 -5.01 -1.44 -23.21
N HIS A 113 -4.61 -2.72 -23.15
CA HIS A 113 -3.68 -3.37 -24.08
C HIS A 113 -2.26 -2.79 -24.15
N LEU A 114 -1.91 -1.83 -23.29
CA LEU A 114 -0.55 -1.33 -23.14
C LEU A 114 0.10 -1.95 -21.90
N ALA A 115 1.32 -2.45 -22.08
CA ALA A 115 2.15 -2.94 -20.97
C ALA A 115 2.73 -1.74 -20.20
N GLU A 116 2.70 -1.84 -18.87
CA GLU A 116 3.42 -0.95 -17.95
C GLU A 116 4.89 -0.83 -18.37
N SER A 117 5.41 0.40 -18.41
CA SER A 117 6.82 0.61 -18.76
C SER A 117 7.74 0.02 -17.69
N ARG A 118 8.96 -0.38 -18.08
CA ARG A 118 9.97 -0.91 -17.14
C ARG A 118 10.25 0.08 -15.99
N GLN A 119 10.28 1.38 -16.29
CA GLN A 119 10.53 2.41 -15.30
C GLN A 119 9.37 2.55 -14.31
N GLU A 120 8.13 2.57 -14.80
CA GLU A 120 6.95 2.63 -13.91
C GLU A 120 6.86 1.39 -13.01
N ARG A 121 7.12 0.21 -13.57
CA ARG A 121 7.16 -1.05 -12.81
C ARG A 121 8.23 -1.00 -11.71
N LEU A 122 9.41 -0.48 -12.03
CA LEU A 122 10.49 -0.33 -11.04
C LEU A 122 10.11 0.67 -9.95
N VAL A 123 9.53 1.81 -10.29
CA VAL A 123 9.08 2.82 -9.30
C VAL A 123 8.02 2.23 -8.37
N ARG A 124 7.00 1.56 -8.93
CA ARG A 124 5.98 0.86 -8.14
C ARG A 124 6.60 -0.14 -7.17
N TRP A 125 7.51 -0.96 -7.66
CA TRP A 125 8.23 -1.93 -6.83
C TRP A 125 9.03 -1.27 -5.69
N ARG A 126 9.72 -0.16 -5.97
CA ARG A 126 10.44 0.57 -4.91
C ARG A 126 9.48 1.14 -3.87
N PHE A 127 8.30 1.61 -4.29
CA PHE A 127 7.27 2.07 -3.36
C PHE A 127 6.68 0.93 -2.52
N ASP A 128 6.38 -0.22 -3.12
CA ASP A 128 5.94 -1.42 -2.38
C ASP A 128 7.00 -1.80 -1.32
N GLY A 129 8.28 -1.78 -1.66
CA GLY A 129 9.38 -2.01 -0.70
C GLY A 129 9.41 -1.01 0.46
N MET A 130 9.19 0.28 0.20
CA MET A 130 9.12 1.30 1.26
C MET A 130 7.86 1.16 2.13
N ILE A 131 6.73 0.75 1.55
CA ILE A 131 5.49 0.50 2.30
C ILE A 131 5.67 -0.73 3.21
N ALA A 132 6.26 -1.81 2.70
CA ALA A 132 6.60 -2.99 3.50
C ALA A 132 7.55 -2.66 4.65
N ALA A 133 8.59 -1.85 4.37
CA ALA A 133 9.49 -1.34 5.39
C ALA A 133 8.76 -0.52 6.46
N THR A 134 7.78 0.29 6.06
CA THR A 134 6.95 1.08 6.99
C THR A 134 6.17 0.14 7.92
N ALA A 135 5.55 -0.92 7.38
CA ALA A 135 4.76 -1.88 8.15
C ALA A 135 5.62 -2.64 9.17
N ILE A 136 6.75 -3.21 8.74
CA ILE A 136 7.61 -4.02 9.62
C ILE A 136 8.29 -3.18 10.69
N VAL A 137 8.74 -1.95 10.38
CA VAL A 137 9.34 -1.05 11.37
C VAL A 137 8.31 -0.59 12.39
N ALA A 138 7.07 -0.32 11.96
CA ALA A 138 5.99 0.03 12.87
C ALA A 138 5.45 -1.16 13.67
N GLY A 139 5.78 -2.40 13.29
CA GLY A 139 5.21 -3.61 13.88
C GLY A 139 3.70 -3.73 13.63
N ILE A 140 3.22 -3.28 12.47
CA ILE A 140 1.79 -3.23 12.13
C ILE A 140 1.52 -4.13 10.92
N PRO A 141 0.46 -4.97 10.93
CA PRO A 141 0.13 -5.81 9.77
C PRO A 141 -0.21 -4.98 8.53
N LEU A 142 0.28 -5.43 7.38
CA LEU A 142 0.08 -4.78 6.08
C LEU A 142 -1.12 -5.39 5.35
N VAL A 143 -2.15 -4.58 5.09
CA VAL A 143 -3.30 -4.93 4.26
C VAL A 143 -3.00 -4.57 2.80
N HIS A 144 -3.03 -5.57 1.92
CA HIS A 144 -2.68 -5.41 0.52
C HIS A 144 -3.54 -6.29 -0.41
N ASN A 145 -3.54 -5.96 -1.70
CA ASN A 145 -4.06 -6.84 -2.75
C ASN A 145 -2.96 -7.42 -3.66
N ASN A 146 -1.69 -7.04 -3.45
CA ASN A 146 -0.55 -7.44 -4.26
C ASN A 146 0.30 -8.56 -3.60
N ALA A 147 -0.19 -9.81 -3.61
CA ALA A 147 0.46 -10.86 -2.81
C ALA A 147 1.88 -11.22 -3.26
N GLU A 148 2.11 -11.45 -4.54
CA GLU A 148 3.41 -11.94 -5.01
C GLU A 148 4.57 -10.99 -4.66
N ASP A 149 4.37 -9.68 -4.78
CA ASP A 149 5.38 -8.68 -4.44
C ASP A 149 5.67 -8.67 -2.92
N PHE A 150 4.64 -8.57 -2.07
CA PHE A 150 4.85 -8.52 -0.60
C PHE A 150 5.30 -9.84 0.01
N GLU A 151 4.86 -10.97 -0.56
CA GLU A 151 5.34 -12.30 -0.18
C GLU A 151 6.83 -12.47 -0.49
N SER A 152 7.27 -11.96 -1.65
CA SER A 152 8.70 -11.94 -1.99
C SER A 152 9.50 -11.11 -0.98
N VAL A 153 8.97 -9.96 -0.53
CA VAL A 153 9.60 -9.16 0.53
C VAL A 153 9.69 -9.93 1.84
N ARG A 154 8.58 -10.53 2.30
CA ARG A 154 8.56 -11.34 3.53
C ARG A 154 9.60 -12.46 3.47
N SER A 155 9.61 -13.25 2.40
CA SER A 155 10.58 -14.33 2.21
C SER A 155 12.03 -13.85 2.09
N ALA A 156 12.29 -12.63 1.61
CA ALA A 156 13.64 -12.06 1.61
C ALA A 156 14.09 -11.68 3.03
N ILE A 157 13.21 -11.07 3.82
CA ILE A 157 13.48 -10.70 5.22
C ILE A 157 13.74 -11.95 6.08
N GLU A 158 12.88 -12.96 5.97
CA GLU A 158 12.98 -14.21 6.73
C GLU A 158 14.26 -15.00 6.42
N ARG A 159 14.81 -14.87 5.21
CA ARG A 159 16.05 -15.55 4.79
C ARG A 159 17.32 -14.77 5.11
N SER A 160 17.22 -13.54 5.59
CA SER A 160 18.36 -12.67 5.92
C SER A 160 18.20 -12.00 7.29
N PRO A 161 17.95 -12.75 8.37
CA PRO A 161 17.68 -12.19 9.69
C PRO A 161 18.83 -11.31 10.22
N GLU A 162 20.07 -11.55 9.79
CA GLU A 162 21.24 -10.74 10.13
C GLU A 162 21.19 -9.31 9.56
N ARG A 163 20.44 -9.08 8.48
CA ARG A 163 20.22 -7.75 7.88
C ARG A 163 19.04 -7.02 8.53
N PHE A 164 18.15 -7.75 9.19
CA PHE A 164 16.94 -7.23 9.83
C PHE A 164 16.89 -7.54 11.33
N PRO A 165 17.94 -7.20 12.10
CA PRO A 165 18.02 -7.61 13.50
C PRO A 165 16.88 -6.98 14.31
N ARG A 166 16.24 -7.80 15.15
CA ARG A 166 15.14 -7.42 16.06
C ARG A 166 13.84 -6.99 15.37
N LEU A 167 13.73 -7.12 14.05
CA LEU A 167 12.44 -6.98 13.38
C LEU A 167 11.65 -8.30 13.51
N GLY A 168 10.35 -8.18 13.79
CA GLY A 168 9.43 -9.30 13.74
C GLY A 168 9.09 -9.71 12.30
N PRO A 169 8.19 -10.69 12.10
CA PRO A 169 7.74 -11.05 10.77
C PRO A 169 7.01 -9.88 10.11
N LEU A 170 7.14 -9.73 8.79
CA LEU A 170 6.24 -8.87 8.01
C LEU A 170 4.87 -9.57 7.94
N GLU A 171 3.93 -9.13 8.77
CA GLU A 171 2.57 -9.66 8.78
C GLU A 171 1.77 -9.14 7.58
N LEU A 172 1.24 -10.06 6.78
CA LEU A 172 0.54 -9.76 5.53
C LEU A 172 -0.92 -10.19 5.59
N ILE A 173 -1.83 -9.26 5.30
CA ILE A 173 -3.27 -9.48 5.25
C ILE A 173 -3.75 -9.19 3.83
N ARG A 174 -4.17 -10.23 3.11
CA ARG A 174 -4.84 -10.02 1.81
C ARG A 174 -6.22 -9.40 2.02
N THR A 175 -6.59 -8.45 1.17
CA THR A 175 -7.94 -7.86 1.18
C THR A 175 -9.06 -8.89 1.04
N SER A 176 -8.80 -10.01 0.34
CA SER A 176 -9.74 -11.13 0.23
C SER A 176 -9.96 -11.93 1.52
N ARG A 177 -9.24 -11.64 2.61
CA ARG A 177 -9.44 -12.26 3.94
C ARG A 177 -10.24 -11.36 4.90
N LEU A 178 -10.59 -10.15 4.46
CA LEU A 178 -11.39 -9.21 5.25
C LEU A 178 -12.87 -9.60 5.30
N ALA A 179 -13.33 -10.36 4.30
CA ALA A 179 -14.56 -11.16 4.36
C ALA A 179 -14.18 -12.65 4.50
#